data_AF-A0A3B8Y9S7-F1
#
_entry.id   AF-A0A3B8Y9S7-F1
#
_cell.length_a   1.000
_cell.length_b   1.000
_cell.length_c   1.000
_cell.angle_alpha   90.00
_cell.angle_beta   90.00
_cell.angle_gamma   90.00
#
_symmetry.space_group_name_H-M   'P 1'
#
loop_
_entity.id
_entity.type
_entity.pdbx_description
1 polymer ?
#
loop_
_entity_poly.entity_id
_entity_poly.type
_entity_poly.pdbx_seq_one_letter_code
_entity_poly.pdbx_strand_id
1 'polypeptide(L)'
;MVQLTENITDAELLQMSLKNPELRFERNADGTLVTMPPLGRISGNREAKVITYLLNWVEKQDLGEVFSSGTGFKLANSAVFLKIILS
;
A
#
# COMPACT_ATOMS: atom_id res chain seq x y z
N MET A 1 -10.21 -13.13 -1.13
CA MET A 1 -10.47 -11.68 -1.23
C MET A 1 -11.87 -11.47 -0.66
N VAL A 2 -11.99 -10.64 0.37
CA VAL A 2 -13.31 -10.25 0.91
C VAL A 2 -13.56 -8.83 0.43
N GLN A 3 -14.72 -8.60 -0.16
CA GLN A 3 -15.15 -7.30 -0.68
C GLN A 3 -16.24 -6.78 0.25
N LEU A 4 -15.98 -5.65 0.90
CA LEU A 4 -16.97 -4.96 1.75
C LEU A 4 -17.52 -3.77 0.95
N THR A 5 -18.84 -3.72 0.81
CA THR A 5 -19.59 -2.68 0.07
C THR A 5 -20.16 -1.64 1.03
N GLU A 6 -19.30 -1.01 1.82
CA GLU A 6 -19.66 0.16 2.62
C GLU A 6 -18.75 1.32 2.25
N ASN A 7 -19.29 2.54 2.21
CA ASN A 7 -18.52 3.77 1.97
C ASN A 7 -17.65 4.07 3.20
N ILE A 8 -16.48 3.41 3.29
CA ILE A 8 -15.51 3.58 4.38
C ILE A 8 -14.80 4.93 4.23
N THR A 9 -14.87 5.78 5.25
CA THR A 9 -14.13 7.04 5.33
C THR A 9 -12.62 6.82 5.56
N ASP A 10 -11.80 7.85 5.34
CA ASP A 10 -10.34 7.76 5.59
C ASP A 10 -10.02 7.42 7.04
N ALA A 11 -10.79 7.98 7.99
CA ALA A 11 -10.61 7.75 9.41
C ALA A 11 -10.94 6.29 9.79
N GLU A 12 -12.01 5.73 9.23
CA GLU A 12 -12.38 4.33 9.44
C GLU A 12 -11.35 3.39 8.83
N LEU A 13 -10.89 3.67 7.60
CA LEU A 13 -9.84 2.89 6.94
C LEU A 13 -8.55 2.85 7.78
N LEU A 14 -8.15 4.00 8.33
CA LEU A 14 -6.99 4.10 9.21
C LEU A 14 -7.21 3.30 10.51
N GLN A 15 -8.37 3.44 11.15
CA GLN A 15 -8.71 2.68 12.37
C GLN A 15 -8.72 1.17 12.13
N MET A 16 -9.26 0.72 10.99
CA MET A 16 -9.22 -0.68 10.58
C MET A 16 -7.78 -1.18 10.39
N SER A 17 -6.93 -0.38 9.75
CA SER A 17 -5.52 -0.70 9.54
C SER A 17 -4.75 -0.81 10.86
N LEU A 18 -5.02 0.07 11.82
CA LEU A 18 -4.42 0.03 13.16
C LEU A 18 -4.88 -1.17 13.98
N LYS A 19 -6.15 -1.57 13.85
CA LYS A 19 -6.73 -2.72 14.57
C LYS A 19 -6.28 -4.07 14.01
N ASN A 20 -5.92 -4.13 12.73
CA ASN A 20 -5.56 -5.37 12.02
C ASN A 20 -4.19 -5.19 11.33
N PRO A 21 -3.08 -5.06 12.09
CA PRO A 21 -1.76 -4.73 11.55
C PRO A 21 -1.18 -5.80 10.60
N GLU A 22 -1.71 -7.03 10.64
CA GLU A 22 -1.40 -8.12 9.72
C GLU A 22 -2.12 -8.01 8.37
N LEU A 23 -3.22 -7.24 8.33
CA LEU A 23 -3.98 -6.98 7.12
C LEU A 23 -3.51 -5.70 6.45
N ARG A 24 -3.77 -5.64 5.16
CA ARG A 24 -3.50 -4.49 4.30
C ARG A 24 -4.77 -4.17 3.55
N PHE A 25 -5.17 -2.90 3.58
CA PHE A 25 -6.45 -2.45 3.04
C PHE A 25 -6.22 -1.50 1.86
N GLU A 26 -6.92 -1.77 0.77
CA GLU A 26 -7.07 -0.87 -0.37
C GLU A 26 -8.53 -0.41 -0.47
N ARG A 27 -8.73 0.84 -0.84
CA ARG A 27 -10.07 1.39 -1.13
C ARG A 27 -10.09 1.90 -2.57
N ASN A 28 -10.95 1.35 -3.40
CA ASN A 28 -11.16 1.86 -4.75
C ASN A 28 -11.86 3.23 -4.71
N ALA A 29 -11.84 3.96 -5.83
CA ALA A 29 -12.49 5.26 -5.94
C ALA A 29 -14.02 5.19 -5.76
N ASP A 30 -14.61 4.02 -6.00
CA ASP A 30 -16.03 3.74 -5.80
C ASP A 30 -16.39 3.38 -4.34
N GLY A 31 -15.42 3.43 -3.43
CA GLY A 31 -15.60 3.10 -2.01
C GLY A 31 -15.39 1.62 -1.67
N THR A 32 -15.24 0.74 -2.67
CA THR A 32 -15.05 -0.69 -2.45
C THR A 32 -13.76 -0.95 -1.67
N LEU A 33 -13.87 -1.70 -0.57
CA LEU A 33 -12.72 -2.12 0.23
C LEU A 33 -12.21 -3.50 -0.20
N VAL A 34 -10.90 -3.60 -0.40
CA VAL A 34 -10.19 -4.84 -0.73
C VAL A 34 -9.14 -5.12 0.34
N THR A 35 -9.11 -6.35 0.84
CA THR A 35 -8.05 -6.82 1.73
C THR A 35 -6.99 -7.58 0.95
N MET A 36 -5.73 -7.22 1.15
CA MET A 36 -4.59 -7.97 0.66
C MET A 36 -4.05 -8.90 1.75
N PRO A 37 -3.79 -10.18 1.43
CA PRO A 37 -3.10 -11.06 2.35
C PRO A 37 -1.66 -10.58 2.56
N PRO A 38 -1.04 -10.89 3.70
CA PRO A 38 0.37 -10.58 3.94
C PRO A 38 1.26 -11.25 2.88
N LEU A 39 2.36 -10.59 2.54
CA LEU A 39 3.33 -11.14 1.60
C LEU A 39 4.01 -12.39 2.19
N GLY A 40 3.90 -13.50 1.48
CA GLY A 40 4.66 -14.71 1.80
C GLY A 40 6.16 -14.54 1.52
N ARG A 41 6.99 -15.42 2.10
CA ARG A 41 8.47 -15.37 2.02
C ARG A 41 9.02 -15.12 0.61
N ILE A 42 8.47 -15.77 -0.41
CA ILE A 42 8.95 -15.64 -1.80
C ILE A 42 8.64 -14.25 -2.35
N SER A 43 7.38 -13.81 -2.23
CA SER A 43 6.95 -12.49 -2.70
C SER A 43 7.65 -11.37 -1.94
N GLY A 44 7.78 -11.50 -0.62
CA GLY A 44 8.52 -10.54 0.22
C GLY A 44 10.00 -10.46 -0.15
N ASN A 45 10.68 -11.57 -0.46
CA ASN A 45 12.08 -11.52 -0.92
C ASN A 45 12.22 -10.80 -2.27
N ARG A 46 11.26 -11.00 -3.18
CA ARG A 46 11.25 -10.30 -4.48
C ARG A 46 11.00 -8.80 -4.29
N GLU A 47 10.03 -8.44 -3.46
CA GLU A 47 9.76 -7.05 -3.11
C GLU A 47 11.02 -6.38 -2.52
N ALA A 48 11.64 -7.01 -1.51
CA ALA A 48 12.83 -6.47 -0.87
C ALA A 48 13.96 -6.18 -1.89
N LYS A 49 14.22 -7.11 -2.83
CA LYS A 49 15.21 -6.89 -3.89
C LYS A 49 14.86 -5.71 -4.79
N VAL A 50 13.61 -5.60 -5.22
CA VAL A 50 13.14 -4.50 -6.08
C VAL A 50 13.28 -3.16 -5.35
N ILE A 51 12.84 -3.08 -4.09
CA ILE A 51 12.96 -1.87 -3.28
C ILE A 51 14.42 -1.48 -3.10
N THR A 52 15.32 -2.42 -2.79
CA THR A 52 16.75 -2.12 -2.63
C THR A 52 17.36 -1.56 -3.91
N TYR A 53 17.09 -2.17 -5.08
CA TYR A 53 17.62 -1.65 -6.33
C TYR A 53 17.08 -0.26 -6.66
N LEU A 54 15.79 -0.04 -6.42
CA LEU A 54 15.14 1.23 -6.69
C LEU A 54 15.62 2.35 -5.75
N LEU A 55 15.72 2.04 -4.45
CA LEU A 55 16.21 2.97 -3.42
C LEU A 55 17.64 3.40 -3.72
N ASN A 56 18.53 2.45 -4.01
CA ASN A 56 19.93 2.76 -4.35
C ASN A 56 20.04 3.70 -5.56
N TRP A 57 19.16 3.54 -6.55
CA TRP A 57 19.13 4.42 -7.71
C TRP A 57 18.61 5.81 -7.36
N VAL A 58 17.49 5.90 -6.62
CA VAL A 58 16.88 7.15 -6.18
C VAL A 58 17.82 7.96 -5.30
N GLU A 59 18.46 7.34 -4.31
CA GLU A 59 19.41 8.02 -3.41
C GLU A 59 20.64 8.51 -4.18
N LYS A 60 21.18 7.70 -5.11
CA LYS A 60 22.34 8.08 -5.91
C LYS A 60 22.06 9.26 -6.84
N GLN A 61 20.81 9.45 -7.26
CA GLN A 61 20.40 10.49 -8.21
C GLN A 61 19.66 11.66 -7.53
N ASP A 62 19.46 11.62 -6.22
CA ASP A 62 18.70 12.61 -5.45
C ASP A 62 17.27 12.82 -5.98
N LEU A 63 16.56 11.71 -6.21
CA LEU A 63 15.24 11.70 -6.87
C LEU A 63 14.05 11.60 -5.90
N GLY A 64 14.29 11.68 -4.59
CA GLY A 64 13.25 11.62 -3.56
C GLY A 64 13.21 10.32 -2.77
N GLU A 65 12.02 9.77 -2.52
CA GLU A 65 11.80 8.65 -1.59
C GLU A 65 11.19 7.41 -2.26
N VAL A 66 11.43 6.23 -1.69
CA VAL A 66 10.90 4.93 -2.16
C VAL A 66 10.08 4.28 -1.05
N PHE A 67 8.86 3.85 -1.39
CA PHE A 67 7.97 3.19 -0.45
C PHE A 67 7.71 1.72 -0.81
N SER A 68 7.48 0.90 0.21
CA SER A 68 7.11 -0.51 0.01
C SER A 68 5.67 -0.66 -0.50
N SER A 69 5.35 -1.84 -1.03
CA SER A 69 3.99 -2.18 -1.46
C SER A 69 3.00 -2.33 -0.28
N GLY A 70 3.42 -2.11 0.96
CA GLY A 70 2.53 -2.03 2.12
C GLY A 70 2.10 -0.61 2.48
N THR A 71 2.56 0.41 1.75
CA THR A 71 2.29 1.82 2.06
C THR A 71 1.01 2.29 1.37
N GLY A 72 0.08 2.86 2.15
CA GLY A 72 -1.20 3.36 1.63
C GLY A 72 -1.08 4.78 1.08
N PHE A 73 -1.44 4.97 -0.19
CA PHE A 73 -1.45 6.28 -0.85
C PHE A 73 -2.86 6.73 -1.18
N LYS A 74 -3.26 7.88 -0.64
CA LYS A 74 -4.51 8.54 -1.03
C LYS A 74 -4.32 9.30 -2.34
N LEU A 75 -5.10 8.95 -3.35
CA LEU A 75 -5.12 9.60 -4.65
C LEU A 75 -6.15 10.74 -4.69
N ALA A 76 -6.04 11.61 -5.69
CA ALA A 76 -6.94 12.76 -5.87
C ALA A 76 -8.42 12.37 -6.04
N ASN A 77 -8.70 11.17 -6.57
CA ASN A 77 -10.05 10.61 -6.69
C ASN A 77 -10.53 9.87 -5.43
N SER A 78 -9.86 10.06 -4.30
CA SER A 78 -10.12 9.39 -3.01
C SER A 78 -9.82 7.90 -2.96
N ALA A 79 -9.28 7.27 -4.01
CA ALA A 79 -8.79 5.89 -3.90
C ALA A 79 -7.59 5.82 -2.94
N VAL A 80 -7.44 4.70 -2.24
CA VAL A 80 -6.28 4.38 -1.41
C VAL A 80 -5.69 3.06 -1.90
N PHE A 81 -4.49 3.11 -2.48
CA PHE A 81 -3.81 1.93 -3.03
C PHE A 81 -2.48 1.65 -2.34
N LEU A 82 -2.08 0.38 -2.43
CA LEU A 82 -0.83 -0.13 -1.91
C LEU A 82 0.09 -0.44 -3.08
N LYS A 83 1.06 0.45 -3.34
CA LYS A 83 1.97 0.31 -4.48
C LYS A 83 3.38 0.74 -4.07
N ILE A 84 4.38 0.20 -4.76
CA ILE A 84 5.72 0.79 -4.75
C ILE A 84 5.62 2.10 -5.53
N ILE A 85 5.93 3.21 -4.86
CA ILE A 85 5.84 4.55 -5.41
C ILE A 85 7.17 5.27 -5.16
N LEU A 86 7.54 6.11 -6.13
CA LEU A 86 8.56 7.15 -6.00
C LEU A 86 7.84 8.46 -5.69
N SER A 87 8.25 9.19 -4.66
CA SER A 87 7.75 10.55 -4.37
C SER A 87 8.84 11.58 -4.54
#